data_AF-A0A932DA53-F1
#
_entry.id   AF-A0A932DA53-F1
#
_cell.length_a   1.000
_cell.length_b   1.000
_cell.length_c   1.000
_cell.angle_alpha   90.00
_cell.angle_beta   90.00
_cell.angle_gamma   90.00
#
_symmetry.space_group_name_H-M   'P 1'
#
loop_
_entity.id
_entity.type
_entity.pdbx_description
1 polymer ?
#
loop_
_entity_poly.entity_id
_entity_poly.type
_entity_poly.pdbx_seq_one_letter_code
_entity_poly.pdbx_strand_id
1 'polypeptide(L)'
;MTASILSRPLGEPADLAGGLATRLRRYFKAQVEDWYDVCRHLSTWEDRHLIDQPTPERLAEHAGLLDELEQVGRWLSLATQSPDFPDRATAELVSMTLQDLRDRRALWHGQMTPERREEILRAVFNES
;
A
#
# COMPACT_ATOMS: atom_id res chain seq x y z
N MET A 1 -4.89 51.66 30.96
CA MET A 1 -5.97 50.67 30.81
C MET A 1 -5.36 49.41 30.22
N THR A 2 -5.54 48.29 30.91
CA THR A 2 -4.77 47.05 30.80
C THR A 2 -5.14 46.23 29.55
N ALA A 3 -4.13 45.79 28.82
CA ALA A 3 -4.25 44.81 27.75
C ALA A 3 -4.60 43.44 28.36
N SER A 4 -5.82 42.95 28.13
CA SER A 4 -6.16 41.55 28.39
C SER A 4 -5.59 40.70 27.28
N ILE A 5 -4.38 40.19 27.50
CA ILE A 5 -3.89 38.99 26.83
C ILE A 5 -4.74 37.85 27.40
N LEU A 6 -5.81 37.48 26.69
CA LEU A 6 -6.54 36.26 26.95
C LEU A 6 -5.60 35.10 26.59
N SER A 7 -4.78 34.69 27.55
CA SER A 7 -4.15 33.39 27.56
C SER A 7 -5.27 32.35 27.44
N ARG A 8 -5.45 31.84 26.22
CA ARG A 8 -6.29 30.66 25.96
C ARG A 8 -5.89 29.60 26.99
N PRO A 9 -6.83 29.04 27.77
CA PRO A 9 -6.47 28.02 28.73
C PRO A 9 -5.80 26.90 27.94
N LEU A 10 -4.60 26.50 28.36
CA LEU A 10 -4.02 25.23 27.96
C LEU A 10 -5.10 24.19 28.28
N GLY A 11 -5.73 23.64 27.24
CA GLY A 11 -6.84 22.70 27.38
C GLY A 11 -6.44 21.56 28.32
N GLU A 12 -7.43 20.99 29.02
CA GLU A 12 -7.23 19.89 29.95
C GLU A 12 -6.30 18.82 29.37
N PRO A 13 -5.51 18.10 30.18
CA PRO A 13 -4.53 17.12 29.67
C PRO A 13 -5.10 16.09 28.67
N ALA A 14 -6.38 15.74 28.83
CA ALA A 14 -7.13 14.88 27.91
C ALA A 14 -7.34 15.51 26.52
N ASP A 15 -7.50 16.83 26.44
CA ASP A 15 -7.63 17.60 25.20
C ASP A 15 -6.30 17.65 24.42
N LEU A 16 -5.16 17.68 25.13
CA LEU A 16 -3.83 17.67 24.51
C LEU A 16 -3.51 16.34 23.83
N ALA A 17 -3.71 15.21 24.53
CA ALA A 17 -3.43 13.88 23.99
C ALA A 17 -4.46 13.48 22.92
N GLY A 18 -5.75 13.75 23.15
CA GLY A 18 -6.83 13.46 22.20
C GLY A 18 -6.69 14.27 20.90
N GLY A 19 -6.32 15.55 21.00
CA GLY A 19 -6.04 16.40 19.85
C GLY A 19 -4.85 15.91 19.02
N LEU A 20 -3.76 15.48 19.68
CA LEU A 20 -2.61 14.89 18.99
C LEU A 20 -2.96 13.58 18.30
N ALA A 21 -3.62 12.64 18.99
CA ALA A 21 -4.02 11.36 18.44
C ALA A 21 -4.94 11.52 17.22
N THR A 22 -5.86 12.49 17.26
CA THR A 22 -6.75 12.80 16.14
C THR A 22 -5.97 13.35 14.93
N ARG A 23 -5.02 14.26 15.14
CA ARG A 23 -4.17 14.76 14.06
C ARG A 23 -3.30 13.66 13.46
N LEU A 24 -2.65 12.85 14.28
CA LEU A 24 -1.83 11.73 13.82
C LEU A 24 -2.63 10.72 12.99
N ARG A 25 -3.85 10.37 13.43
CA ARG A 25 -4.74 9.50 12.66
C ARG A 25 -5.10 10.09 11.29
N ARG A 26 -5.43 11.39 11.25
CA ARG A 26 -5.72 12.07 9.98
C ARG A 26 -4.51 12.08 9.04
N TYR A 27 -3.32 12.36 9.55
CA TYR A 27 -2.10 12.33 8.74
C TYR A 27 -1.80 10.92 8.26
N PHE A 28 -1.89 9.92 9.14
CA PHE A 28 -1.69 8.53 8.77
C PHE A 28 -2.63 8.10 7.64
N LYS A 29 -3.92 8.43 7.76
CA LYS A 29 -4.91 8.15 6.70
C LYS A 29 -4.51 8.79 5.36
N ALA A 30 -4.15 10.07 5.36
CA ALA A 30 -3.71 10.73 4.14
C ALA A 30 -2.48 10.05 3.52
N GLN A 31 -1.51 9.61 4.33
CA GLN A 31 -0.34 8.88 3.83
C GLN A 31 -0.68 7.49 3.27
N VAL A 32 -1.69 6.81 3.82
CA VAL A 32 -2.22 5.56 3.26
C VAL A 32 -2.87 5.83 1.90
N GLU A 33 -3.68 6.88 1.78
CA GLU A 33 -4.34 7.27 0.53
C GLU A 33 -3.30 7.65 -0.55
N ASP A 34 -2.29 8.46 -0.20
CA ASP A 34 -1.20 8.82 -1.10
C ASP A 34 -0.43 7.58 -1.60
N TRP A 35 -0.08 6.66 -0.68
CA TRP A 35 0.60 5.42 -1.04
C TRP A 35 -0.26 4.52 -1.94
N TYR A 36 -1.56 4.41 -1.65
CA TYR A 36 -2.51 3.68 -2.48
C TYR A 36 -2.57 4.27 -3.90
N ASP A 37 -2.64 5.60 -4.02
CA ASP A 37 -2.66 6.26 -5.32
C ASP A 37 -1.36 6.00 -6.10
N VAL A 38 -0.19 6.03 -5.45
CA VAL A 38 1.07 5.63 -6.10
C VAL A 38 1.02 4.18 -6.60
N CYS A 39 0.48 3.26 -5.79
CA CYS A 39 0.31 1.86 -6.20
C CYS A 39 -0.63 1.74 -7.40
N ARG A 40 -1.68 2.57 -7.52
CA ARG A 40 -2.56 2.58 -8.71
C ARG A 40 -1.85 3.07 -9.96
N HIS A 41 -0.97 4.06 -9.84
CA HIS A 41 -0.19 4.57 -10.97
C HIS A 41 0.84 3.56 -11.49
N LEU A 42 1.22 2.56 -10.68
CA LEU A 42 2.09 1.49 -11.12
C LEU A 42 1.51 0.74 -12.33
N SER A 43 0.20 0.50 -12.40
CA SER A 43 -0.41 -0.17 -13.56
C SER A 43 -0.22 0.61 -14.86
N THR A 44 -0.33 1.93 -14.83
CA THR A 44 -0.02 2.78 -16.00
C THR A 44 1.46 2.74 -16.36
N TRP A 45 2.35 2.51 -15.39
CA TRP A 45 3.76 2.27 -15.68
C TRP A 45 3.98 0.89 -16.30
N GLU A 46 3.36 -0.16 -15.76
CA GLU A 46 3.40 -1.54 -16.27
C GLU A 46 2.90 -1.59 -17.72
N ASP A 47 1.74 -0.97 -18.01
CA ASP A 47 1.16 -0.92 -19.35
C ASP A 47 2.11 -0.33 -20.38
N ARG A 48 2.85 0.72 -20.00
CA ARG A 48 3.76 1.44 -20.90
C ARG A 48 5.11 0.75 -21.11
N HIS A 49 5.55 -0.07 -20.17
CA HIS A 49 6.94 -0.57 -20.17
C HIS A 49 7.05 -2.10 -20.24
N LEU A 50 5.99 -2.84 -19.86
CA LEU A 50 6.07 -4.29 -19.71
C LEU A 50 5.14 -5.10 -20.62
N ILE A 51 4.07 -4.52 -21.18
CA ILE A 51 3.09 -5.30 -21.97
C ILE A 51 3.64 -5.81 -23.31
N ASP A 52 4.31 -4.96 -24.09
CA ASP A 52 4.71 -5.33 -25.46
C ASP A 52 5.94 -6.24 -25.49
N GLN A 53 7.07 -5.73 -25.00
CA GLN A 53 8.33 -6.48 -24.95
C GLN A 53 9.16 -6.05 -23.73
N PRO A 54 8.95 -6.68 -22.56
CA PRO A 54 9.66 -6.32 -21.35
C PRO A 54 11.14 -6.65 -21.49
N THR A 55 12.02 -5.65 -21.38
CA THR A 55 13.46 -5.89 -21.32
C THR A 55 13.88 -6.32 -19.91
N PRO A 56 15.00 -7.05 -19.75
CA PRO A 56 15.52 -7.41 -18.42
C PRO A 56 15.72 -6.19 -17.51
N GLU A 57 16.15 -5.06 -18.07
CA GLU A 57 16.35 -3.81 -17.33
C GLU A 57 15.03 -3.24 -16.83
N ARG A 58 13.96 -3.27 -17.63
CA ARG A 58 12.62 -2.82 -17.23
C ARG A 58 12.00 -3.73 -16.18
N LEU A 59 12.21 -5.04 -16.28
CA LEU A 59 11.78 -5.98 -15.25
C LEU A 59 12.55 -5.75 -13.93
N ALA A 60 13.85 -5.46 -13.99
CA ALA A 60 14.63 -5.13 -12.80
C ALA A 60 14.16 -3.81 -12.14
N GLU A 61 13.90 -2.77 -12.95
CA GLU A 61 13.31 -1.50 -12.47
C GLU A 61 11.96 -1.74 -11.80
N HIS A 62 11.09 -2.54 -12.44
CA HIS A 62 9.80 -2.91 -11.90
C HIS A 62 9.91 -3.65 -10.55
N ALA A 63 10.83 -4.62 -10.45
CA ALA A 63 11.05 -5.37 -9.22
C ALA A 63 11.46 -4.45 -8.07
N GLY A 64 12.32 -3.47 -8.33
CA GLY A 64 12.73 -2.45 -7.35
C GLY A 64 11.57 -1.56 -6.90
N LEU A 65 10.74 -1.09 -7.83
CA LEU A 65 9.54 -0.31 -7.50
C LEU A 65 8.58 -1.11 -6.60
N LEU A 66 8.36 -2.40 -6.90
CA LEU A 66 7.55 -3.28 -6.07
C LEU A 66 8.16 -3.48 -4.67
N ASP A 67 9.48 -3.62 -4.56
CA ASP A 67 10.15 -3.75 -3.25
C ASP A 67 9.93 -2.53 -2.37
N GLU A 68 10.08 -1.33 -2.92
CA GLU A 68 9.86 -0.07 -2.21
C GLU A 68 8.39 0.05 -1.77
N LEU A 69 7.43 -0.19 -2.67
CA LEU A 69 6.01 -0.06 -2.37
C LEU A 69 5.53 -1.09 -1.35
N GLU A 70 5.98 -2.34 -1.47
CA GLU A 70 5.70 -3.37 -0.46
C GLU A 70 6.32 -3.02 0.89
N GLN A 71 7.53 -2.45 0.91
CA GLN A 71 8.19 -2.07 2.15
C GLN A 71 7.41 -0.98 2.88
N VAL A 72 6.92 0.03 2.16
CA VAL A 72 6.02 1.06 2.71
C VAL A 72 4.72 0.41 3.21
N GLY A 73 4.09 -0.44 2.41
CA GLY A 73 2.87 -1.14 2.80
C GLY A 73 3.04 -1.98 4.08
N ARG A 74 4.19 -2.68 4.22
CA ARG A 74 4.53 -3.43 5.44
C ARG A 74 4.58 -2.52 6.66
N TRP A 75 5.19 -1.33 6.56
CA TRP A 75 5.21 -0.35 7.65
C TRP A 75 3.82 0.17 8.01
N LEU A 76 3.00 0.49 7.00
CA LEU A 76 1.61 0.92 7.21
C LEU A 76 0.79 -0.19 7.90
N SER A 77 1.02 -1.44 7.51
CA SER A 77 0.33 -2.60 8.07
C SER A 77 0.65 -2.82 9.55
N LEU A 78 1.87 -2.54 10.01
CA LEU A 78 2.20 -2.63 11.43
C LEU A 78 1.32 -1.70 12.30
N ALA A 79 0.92 -0.54 11.77
CA ALA A 79 0.03 0.38 12.48
C ALA A 79 -1.44 -0.07 12.45
N THR A 80 -1.89 -0.68 11.35
CA THR A 80 -3.31 -1.04 11.13
C THR A 80 -3.70 -2.42 11.64
N GLN A 81 -2.73 -3.32 11.89
CA GLN A 81 -2.98 -4.66 12.41
C GLN A 81 -3.49 -4.71 13.86
N SER A 82 -3.41 -3.59 14.59
CA SER A 82 -3.89 -3.55 15.97
C SER A 82 -5.42 -3.78 16.04
N PRO A 83 -5.91 -4.64 16.96
CA PRO A 83 -7.34 -4.78 17.18
C PRO A 83 -7.98 -3.47 17.67
N ASP A 84 -7.19 -2.55 18.22
CA ASP A 84 -7.67 -1.24 18.68
C ASP A 84 -7.52 -0.13 17.61
N PHE A 85 -7.08 -0.48 16.39
CA PHE A 85 -6.99 0.51 15.32
C PHE A 85 -8.40 1.02 14.96
N PRO A 86 -8.66 2.33 15.07
CA PRO A 86 -10.01 2.86 15.07
C PRO A 86 -10.65 2.97 13.67
N ASP A 87 -9.85 2.94 12.61
CA ASP A 87 -10.31 3.13 11.23
C ASP A 87 -10.19 1.81 10.43
N ARG A 88 -11.23 0.99 10.46
CA ARG A 88 -11.22 -0.32 9.77
C ARG A 88 -11.10 -0.18 8.25
N ALA A 89 -11.69 0.86 7.66
CA ALA A 89 -11.60 1.09 6.22
C ALA A 89 -10.16 1.36 5.79
N THR A 90 -9.42 2.19 6.54
CA THR A 90 -7.99 2.42 6.28
C THR A 90 -7.17 1.15 6.47
N ALA A 91 -7.49 0.31 7.47
CA ALA A 91 -6.81 -0.97 7.67
C ALA A 91 -7.03 -1.96 6.51
N GLU A 92 -8.28 -2.07 6.05
CA GLU A 92 -8.65 -2.90 4.90
C GLU A 92 -7.97 -2.42 3.61
N LEU A 93 -7.94 -1.11 3.36
CA LEU A 93 -7.25 -0.53 2.20
C LEU A 93 -5.76 -0.91 2.18
N VAL A 94 -5.07 -0.82 3.32
CA VAL A 94 -3.67 -1.26 3.44
C VAL A 94 -3.53 -2.74 3.13
N SER A 95 -4.38 -3.58 3.72
CA SER A 95 -4.32 -5.04 3.53
C SER A 95 -4.56 -5.44 2.07
N MET A 96 -5.59 -4.87 1.43
CA MET A 96 -5.93 -5.18 0.04
C MET A 96 -4.84 -4.71 -0.91
N THR A 97 -4.36 -3.49 -0.74
CA THR A 97 -3.31 -2.93 -1.61
C THR A 97 -1.99 -3.71 -1.48
N LEU A 98 -1.64 -4.17 -0.28
CA LEU A 98 -0.49 -5.07 -0.09
C LEU A 98 -0.66 -6.41 -0.81
N GLN A 99 -1.88 -6.95 -0.83
CA GLN A 99 -2.15 -8.18 -1.56
C GLN A 99 -2.06 -7.94 -3.07
N ASP A 100 -2.60 -6.84 -3.59
CA ASP A 100 -2.49 -6.47 -4.99
C ASP A 100 -1.01 -6.36 -5.44
N LEU A 101 -0.14 -5.78 -4.62
CA LEU A 101 1.30 -5.70 -4.93
C LEU A 101 1.95 -7.10 -5.01
N ARG A 102 1.58 -8.01 -4.10
CA ARG A 102 2.07 -9.41 -4.13
C ARG A 102 1.58 -10.15 -5.36
N ASP A 103 0.33 -9.95 -5.73
CA ASP A 103 -0.28 -10.59 -6.89
C ASP A 103 0.37 -10.07 -8.18
N ARG A 104 0.64 -8.76 -8.29
CA ARG A 104 1.42 -8.17 -9.39
C ARG A 104 2.84 -8.72 -9.46
N ARG A 105 3.51 -8.85 -8.30
CA ARG A 105 4.83 -9.48 -8.24
C ARG A 105 4.80 -10.91 -8.76
N ALA A 106 3.82 -11.70 -8.33
CA ALA A 106 3.66 -13.07 -8.81
C ALA A 106 3.35 -13.12 -10.32
N LEU A 107 2.58 -12.17 -10.84
CA LEU A 107 2.26 -12.07 -12.27
C LEU A 107 3.51 -11.81 -13.12
N TRP A 108 4.30 -10.80 -12.76
CA TRP A 108 5.41 -10.32 -13.59
C TRP A 108 6.73 -11.05 -13.33
N HIS A 109 6.95 -11.49 -12.09
CA HIS A 109 8.23 -12.07 -11.63
C HIS A 109 8.09 -13.50 -11.12
N GLY A 110 6.88 -14.07 -11.15
CA GLY A 110 6.66 -15.46 -10.78
C GLY A 110 7.37 -16.40 -11.74
N GLN A 111 8.17 -17.31 -11.20
CA GLN A 111 8.66 -18.44 -11.98
C GLN A 111 7.52 -19.44 -12.17
N MET A 112 6.89 -19.44 -13.34
CA MET A 112 6.01 -20.54 -13.70
C MET A 112 6.89 -21.71 -14.14
N THR A 113 6.92 -22.78 -13.33
CA THR A 113 7.63 -23.99 -13.75
C THR A 113 6.95 -24.59 -14.98
N PRO A 114 7.69 -25.22 -15.90
CA PRO A 114 7.12 -25.87 -17.08
C PRO A 114 6.01 -26.87 -16.72
N GLU A 115 6.17 -27.57 -15.60
CA GLU A 115 5.22 -28.56 -15.10
C GLU A 115 3.91 -27.90 -14.65
N ARG A 116 3.99 -26.75 -13.96
CA ARG A 116 2.81 -25.99 -13.54
C ARG A 116 2.09 -25.38 -14.74
N ARG A 117 2.84 -24.97 -15.76
CA ARG A 117 2.28 -24.50 -17.03
C ARG A 117 1.52 -25.60 -17.74
N GLU A 118 2.10 -26.80 -17.87
CA GLU A 118 1.40 -27.95 -18.48
C GLU A 118 0.16 -28.36 -17.68
N GLU A 119 0.21 -28.34 -16.36
CA GLU A 119 -0.94 -28.64 -15.51
C GLU A 119 -2.10 -27.66 -15.76
N ILE A 120 -1.81 -26.36 -15.85
CA ILE A 120 -2.83 -25.33 -16.14
C ILE A 120 -3.36 -25.48 -17.57
N LEU A 121 -2.50 -25.73 -18.56
CA LEU A 121 -2.92 -25.94 -19.94
C LEU A 121 -3.81 -27.17 -20.08
N ARG A 122 -3.46 -28.29 -19.43
CA ARG A 122 -4.32 -29.49 -19.38
C ARG A 122 -5.66 -29.21 -18.70
N ALA A 123 -5.64 -28.49 -17.57
CA ALA A 123 -6.85 -28.21 -16.79
C ALA A 123 -7.83 -27.25 -17.48
N VAL A 124 -7.33 -26.30 -18.28
CA VAL A 124 -8.15 -25.26 -18.94
C VAL A 124 -8.52 -25.63 -20.37
N PHE A 125 -7.59 -26.24 -21.12
CA PHE A 125 -7.74 -26.49 -22.55
C PHE A 125 -7.91 -27.97 -22.93
N ASN A 126 -7.83 -28.91 -21.97
CA ASN A 126 -7.90 -30.36 -22.23
C ASN A 126 -6.90 -30.85 -23.31
N GLU A 127 -5.79 -30.15 -23.55
CA GLU A 127 -4.79 -30.58 -24.53
C GLU A 127 -3.96 -31.73 -23.95
N SER A 128 -3.92 -32.86 -24.67
CA SER A 128 -3.18 -34.09 -24.35
C SER A 128 -1.78 -34.06 -24.93
#